data_AF-A0A2H0Q3R9-F1
#
_entry.id   AF-A0A2H0Q3R9-F1
#
_cell.length_a   1.000
_cell.length_b   1.000
_cell.length_c   1.000
_cell.angle_alpha   90.00
_cell.angle_beta   90.00
_cell.angle_gamma   90.00
#
_symmetry.space_group_name_H-M   'P 1'
#
loop_
_entity.id
_entity.type
_entity.pdbx_description
1 polymer ?
#
loop_
_entity_poly.entity_id
_entity_poly.type
_entity_poly.pdbx_seq_one_letter_code
_entity_poly.pdbx_strand_id
1 'polypeptide(L)'
;MKFFLLCLFYSVQLFASDYHCASDHINDAIEINREHRSLYKNGNDKEAARVINRLIFIEKIMHPFSISLDRSAEKLIDNGLAMWCEDFVSMDSLPDFQLTGPIPTKAFIPFDKVKLKQIRKKIKSFEMSQASKLYSEIVAIIEIDLEDKNYNCVTKHFLESTARSLKLAMQRNESIALENKKDFLKATKKMMKQMSLALLVAPSLDRMAAKVQMRGVPVLCQEMPLIPY
;
A
#
# COMPACT_ATOMS: atom_id res chain seq x y z
N MET A 1 54.54 -11.66 -29.42
CA MET A 1 54.43 -12.03 -27.99
C MET A 1 53.39 -11.09 -27.36
N LYS A 2 52.40 -11.68 -26.66
CA LYS A 2 51.45 -11.07 -25.70
C LYS A 2 50.25 -10.26 -26.24
N PHE A 3 49.17 -11.04 -26.43
CA PHE A 3 47.76 -10.71 -26.19
C PHE A 3 47.54 -9.81 -24.96
N PHE A 4 46.70 -8.79 -25.09
CA PHE A 4 45.99 -8.18 -23.95
C PHE A 4 44.55 -7.85 -24.38
N LEU A 5 43.72 -8.89 -24.37
CA LEU A 5 42.26 -8.78 -24.52
C LEU A 5 41.70 -8.44 -23.13
N LEU A 6 41.44 -7.17 -22.87
CA LEU A 6 40.85 -6.70 -21.62
C LEU A 6 39.32 -6.87 -21.71
N CYS A 7 38.83 -8.07 -21.38
CA CYS A 7 37.39 -8.30 -21.20
C CYS A 7 36.95 -7.54 -19.94
N LEU A 8 36.32 -6.38 -20.14
CA LEU A 8 35.50 -5.70 -19.15
C LEU A 8 34.30 -6.62 -18.82
N PHE A 9 34.47 -7.44 -17.79
CA PHE A 9 33.35 -8.08 -17.09
C PHE A 9 32.55 -6.99 -16.38
N TYR A 10 31.64 -6.35 -17.11
CA TYR A 10 30.48 -5.73 -16.47
C TYR A 10 29.71 -6.87 -15.82
N SER A 11 29.91 -7.05 -14.52
CA SER A 11 29.06 -7.86 -13.68
C SER A 11 27.67 -7.22 -13.70
N VAL A 12 26.84 -7.61 -14.65
CA VAL A 12 25.40 -7.46 -14.53
C VAL A 12 25.04 -8.30 -13.32
N GLN A 13 24.93 -7.65 -12.15
CA GLN A 13 24.24 -8.24 -11.02
C GLN A 13 22.81 -8.47 -11.50
N LEU A 14 22.57 -9.68 -12.00
CA LEU A 14 21.25 -10.26 -12.13
C LEU A 14 20.72 -10.36 -10.70
N PHE A 15 20.17 -9.25 -10.20
CA PHE A 15 19.32 -9.28 -9.02
C PHE A 15 18.22 -10.26 -9.36
N ALA A 16 18.21 -11.42 -8.70
CA ALA A 16 17.09 -12.35 -8.78
C ALA A 16 15.85 -11.53 -8.41
N SER A 17 14.96 -11.31 -9.38
CA SER A 17 13.75 -10.54 -9.13
C SER A 17 12.88 -11.34 -8.18
N ASP A 18 12.66 -10.81 -6.99
CA ASP A 18 11.78 -11.47 -6.03
C ASP A 18 10.34 -11.44 -6.56
N TYR A 19 9.69 -12.60 -6.60
CA TYR A 19 8.34 -12.74 -7.17
C TYR A 19 7.24 -12.44 -6.15
N HIS A 20 7.60 -12.20 -4.88
CA HIS A 20 6.69 -12.26 -3.74
C HIS A 20 6.42 -10.91 -3.06
N CYS A 21 6.76 -9.79 -3.70
CA CYS A 21 6.72 -8.47 -3.10
C CYS A 21 5.38 -8.06 -2.46
N ALA A 22 4.22 -8.44 -3.02
CA ALA A 22 2.94 -8.11 -2.39
C ALA A 22 2.65 -9.00 -1.17
N SER A 23 3.00 -10.29 -1.24
CA SER A 23 2.82 -11.21 -0.11
C SER A 23 3.81 -10.95 1.01
N ASP A 24 5.06 -10.66 0.70
CA ASP A 24 6.09 -10.25 1.66
C ASP A 24 5.68 -8.97 2.39
N HIS A 25 5.26 -7.93 1.67
CA HIS A 25 4.76 -6.69 2.28
C HIS A 25 3.64 -6.94 3.30
N ILE A 26 2.68 -7.81 2.98
CA ILE A 26 1.58 -8.14 3.91
C ILE A 26 2.07 -9.01 5.07
N ASN A 27 3.03 -9.90 4.86
CA ASN A 27 3.63 -10.69 5.93
C ASN A 27 4.41 -9.82 6.90
N ASP A 28 5.27 -8.93 6.40
CA ASP A 28 6.03 -7.98 7.20
C ASP A 28 5.09 -7.10 8.04
N ALA A 29 4.03 -6.58 7.42
CA ALA A 29 3.00 -5.82 8.12
C ALA A 29 2.36 -6.64 9.27
N ILE A 30 2.02 -7.89 9.03
CA ILE A 30 1.45 -8.79 10.06
C ILE A 30 2.44 -9.02 11.20
N GLU A 31 3.72 -9.20 10.90
CA GLU A 31 4.76 -9.47 11.90
C GLU A 31 5.02 -8.25 12.78
N ILE A 32 5.26 -7.08 12.18
CA ILE A 32 5.46 -5.82 12.88
C ILE A 32 4.22 -5.48 13.72
N ASN A 33 3.03 -5.61 13.16
CA ASN A 33 1.79 -5.34 13.90
C ASN A 33 1.60 -6.31 15.08
N ARG A 34 2.06 -7.57 15.00
CA ARG A 34 2.00 -8.50 16.14
C ARG A 34 2.92 -8.04 17.27
N GLU A 35 4.09 -7.54 16.94
CA GLU A 35 5.03 -6.95 17.89
C GLU A 35 4.42 -5.71 18.54
N HIS A 36 3.99 -4.73 17.75
CA HIS A 36 3.39 -3.49 18.24
C HIS A 36 2.13 -3.73 19.08
N ARG A 37 1.30 -4.71 18.73
CA ARG A 37 0.19 -5.16 19.58
C ARG A 37 0.66 -5.60 20.97
N SER A 38 1.77 -6.32 21.05
CA SER A 38 2.36 -6.74 22.32
C SER A 38 2.81 -5.53 23.14
N LEU A 39 3.47 -4.58 22.49
CA LEU A 39 3.91 -3.32 23.12
C LEU A 39 2.71 -2.52 23.68
N TYR A 40 1.63 -2.36 22.91
CA TYR A 40 0.41 -1.71 23.40
C TYR A 40 -0.20 -2.42 24.61
N LYS A 41 -0.25 -3.76 24.59
CA LYS A 41 -0.77 -4.56 25.70
C LYS A 41 0.09 -4.38 26.96
N ASN A 42 1.40 -4.38 26.81
CA ASN A 42 2.35 -4.20 27.92
C ASN A 42 2.31 -2.77 28.47
N GLY A 43 2.06 -1.78 27.61
CA GLY A 43 1.79 -0.39 27.98
C GLY A 43 0.39 -0.12 28.55
N ASN A 44 -0.37 -1.16 28.92
CA ASN A 44 -1.73 -1.09 29.46
C ASN A 44 -2.81 -0.46 28.54
N ASP A 45 -2.56 -0.21 27.25
CA ASP A 45 -3.60 0.23 26.31
C ASP A 45 -4.25 -0.96 25.57
N LYS A 46 -5.19 -1.60 26.27
CA LYS A 46 -5.96 -2.73 25.73
C LYS A 46 -6.84 -2.34 24.54
N GLU A 47 -7.18 -1.06 24.37
CA GLU A 47 -8.00 -0.62 23.25
C GLU A 47 -7.17 -0.50 21.98
N ALA A 48 -5.96 0.08 22.06
CA ALA A 48 -4.98 0.10 20.98
C ALA A 48 -4.66 -1.33 20.51
N ALA A 49 -4.40 -2.24 21.45
CA ALA A 49 -4.15 -3.64 21.11
C ALA A 49 -5.35 -4.32 20.40
N ARG A 50 -6.59 -3.92 20.69
CA ARG A 50 -7.78 -4.41 19.96
C ARG A 50 -7.86 -3.85 18.54
N VAL A 51 -7.50 -2.58 18.35
CA VAL A 51 -7.41 -1.96 17.02
C VAL A 51 -6.39 -2.70 16.17
N ILE A 52 -5.18 -2.94 16.69
CA ILE A 52 -4.14 -3.67 15.96
C ILE A 52 -4.54 -5.13 15.69
N ASN A 53 -5.18 -5.82 16.63
CA ASN A 53 -5.73 -7.16 16.35
C ASN A 53 -6.70 -7.15 15.16
N ARG A 54 -7.52 -6.09 15.02
CA ARG A 54 -8.44 -5.96 13.89
C ARG A 54 -7.71 -5.70 12.58
N LEU A 55 -6.65 -4.89 12.60
CA LEU A 55 -5.76 -4.68 11.45
C LEU A 55 -5.12 -6.00 11.01
N ILE A 56 -4.44 -6.72 11.92
CA ILE A 56 -3.83 -8.04 11.66
C ILE A 56 -4.84 -9.03 11.07
N PHE A 57 -6.07 -9.04 11.58
CA PHE A 57 -7.11 -9.92 11.06
C PHE A 57 -7.45 -9.60 9.60
N ILE A 58 -7.55 -8.32 9.25
CA ILE A 58 -7.79 -7.87 7.88
C ILE A 58 -6.60 -8.23 6.99
N GLU A 59 -5.38 -7.99 7.43
CA GLU A 59 -4.15 -8.35 6.69
C GLU A 59 -4.09 -9.85 6.40
N LYS A 60 -4.41 -10.70 7.39
CA LYS A 60 -4.52 -12.15 7.20
C LYS A 60 -5.58 -12.55 6.17
N ILE A 61 -6.70 -11.83 6.11
CA ILE A 61 -7.71 -12.03 5.07
C ILE A 61 -7.18 -11.60 3.71
N MET A 62 -6.41 -10.51 3.66
CA MET A 62 -5.85 -9.95 2.42
C MET A 62 -4.64 -10.76 1.89
N HIS A 63 -3.90 -11.45 2.75
CA HIS A 63 -2.68 -12.17 2.38
C HIS A 63 -2.87 -13.22 1.26
N PRO A 64 -3.92 -14.07 1.24
CA PRO A 64 -4.18 -14.93 0.08
C PRO A 64 -4.41 -14.16 -1.23
N PHE A 65 -4.94 -12.95 -1.15
CA PHE A 65 -5.12 -12.10 -2.32
C PHE A 65 -3.80 -11.51 -2.79
N SER A 66 -2.86 -11.16 -1.90
CA SER A 66 -1.54 -10.68 -2.30
C SER A 66 -0.71 -11.79 -2.96
N ILE A 67 -0.76 -13.04 -2.47
CA ILE A 67 -0.19 -14.20 -3.19
C ILE A 67 -0.79 -14.33 -4.60
N SER A 68 -2.11 -14.14 -4.71
CA SER A 68 -2.76 -14.16 -6.03
C SER A 68 -2.26 -13.02 -6.93
N LEU A 69 -1.94 -11.86 -6.35
CA LEU A 69 -1.44 -10.70 -7.07
C LEU A 69 -0.03 -10.96 -7.61
N ASP A 70 0.88 -11.46 -6.77
CA ASP A 70 2.23 -11.90 -7.14
C ASP A 70 2.19 -12.86 -8.33
N ARG A 71 1.37 -13.92 -8.24
CA ARG A 71 1.15 -14.87 -9.34
C ARG A 71 0.67 -14.24 -10.65
N SER A 72 0.00 -13.10 -10.60
CA SER A 72 -0.45 -12.42 -11.82
C SER A 72 0.63 -11.62 -12.53
N ALA A 73 1.76 -11.39 -11.85
CA ALA A 73 2.91 -10.69 -12.39
C ALA A 73 4.08 -11.61 -12.76
N GLU A 74 4.11 -12.88 -12.33
CA GLU A 74 5.20 -13.83 -12.61
C GLU A 74 5.72 -13.76 -14.05
N LYS A 75 4.83 -13.97 -15.04
CA LYS A 75 5.22 -13.89 -16.46
C LYS A 75 5.79 -12.54 -16.88
N LEU A 76 5.28 -11.44 -16.32
CA LEU A 76 5.77 -10.10 -16.64
C LEU A 76 7.17 -9.89 -16.05
N ILE A 77 7.38 -10.37 -14.83
CA ILE A 77 8.67 -10.33 -14.14
C ILE A 77 9.71 -11.18 -14.89
N ASP A 78 9.33 -12.38 -15.35
CA ASP A 78 10.16 -13.25 -16.20
C ASP A 78 10.60 -12.54 -17.50
N ASN A 79 9.77 -11.62 -17.99
CA ASN A 79 10.03 -10.80 -19.18
C ASN A 79 10.74 -9.47 -18.84
N GLY A 80 11.29 -9.33 -17.64
CA GLY A 80 12.08 -8.18 -17.20
C GLY A 80 11.26 -6.96 -16.77
N LEU A 81 9.94 -7.09 -16.58
CA LEU A 81 9.14 -6.00 -16.03
C LEU A 81 9.16 -6.01 -14.50
N ALA A 82 9.63 -4.91 -13.90
CA ALA A 82 9.50 -4.69 -12.47
C ALA A 82 8.01 -4.53 -12.10
N MET A 83 7.45 -5.54 -11.44
CA MET A 83 6.06 -5.55 -11.04
C MET A 83 5.92 -5.84 -9.55
N TRP A 84 5.05 -5.03 -8.96
CA TRP A 84 4.63 -4.90 -7.56
C TRP A 84 5.68 -4.37 -6.61
N CYS A 85 6.93 -4.78 -6.69
CA CYS A 85 7.94 -4.37 -5.70
C CYS A 85 8.10 -2.85 -5.60
N GLU A 86 7.96 -2.12 -6.70
CA GLU A 86 7.99 -0.66 -6.67
C GLU A 86 6.64 -0.07 -6.22
N ASP A 87 5.53 -0.79 -6.38
CA ASP A 87 4.19 -0.35 -6.00
C ASP A 87 3.98 -0.43 -4.47
N PHE A 88 4.61 -1.41 -3.82
CA PHE A 88 4.57 -1.60 -2.36
C PHE A 88 5.80 -0.98 -1.70
N VAL A 89 5.57 -0.12 -0.71
CA VAL A 89 6.66 0.48 0.08
C VAL A 89 7.11 -0.51 1.15
N SER A 90 8.41 -0.56 1.44
CA SER A 90 8.95 -1.40 2.52
C SER A 90 8.34 -1.02 3.87
N MET A 91 7.99 -2.03 4.66
CA MET A 91 7.54 -1.84 6.04
C MET A 91 8.67 -1.39 6.98
N ASP A 92 9.93 -1.50 6.57
CA ASP A 92 11.08 -0.95 7.32
C ASP A 92 11.09 0.58 7.36
N SER A 93 10.28 1.24 6.51
CA SER A 93 10.15 2.70 6.48
C SER A 93 9.14 3.25 7.50
N LEU A 94 8.60 2.41 8.37
CA LEU A 94 7.77 2.84 9.49
C LEU A 94 8.55 3.75 10.44
N PRO A 95 7.88 4.73 11.08
CA PRO A 95 8.49 5.45 12.18
C PRO A 95 8.75 4.51 13.37
N ASP A 96 9.71 4.87 14.22
CA ASP A 96 9.93 4.17 15.49
C ASP A 96 8.64 4.09 16.31
N PHE A 97 8.39 2.94 16.91
CA PHE A 97 7.19 2.71 17.71
C PHE A 97 7.10 3.69 18.89
N GLN A 98 5.93 4.32 19.06
CA GLN A 98 5.64 5.18 20.21
C GLN A 98 4.37 4.70 20.92
N LEU A 99 4.47 4.52 22.24
CA LEU A 99 3.29 4.18 23.06
C LEU A 99 2.35 5.38 23.21
N THR A 100 2.94 6.58 23.27
CA THR A 100 2.24 7.85 23.39
C THR A 100 2.89 8.88 22.47
N GLY A 101 2.07 9.72 21.86
CA GLY A 101 2.48 10.86 21.06
C GLY A 101 1.70 12.12 21.46
N PRO A 102 1.85 13.21 20.68
CA PRO A 102 1.12 14.44 20.94
C PRO A 102 -0.40 14.19 20.79
N ILE A 103 -1.18 14.72 21.74
CA ILE A 103 -2.64 14.70 21.65
C ILE A 103 -3.05 15.68 20.56
N PRO A 104 -3.67 15.23 19.46
CA PRO A 104 -4.01 16.14 18.38
C PRO A 104 -5.18 17.05 18.77
N THR A 105 -5.10 18.32 18.36
CA THR A 105 -6.06 19.35 18.74
C THR A 105 -7.36 19.30 17.94
N LYS A 106 -7.33 18.73 16.71
CA LYS A 106 -8.53 18.58 15.88
C LYS A 106 -9.23 17.26 16.13
N ALA A 107 -10.56 17.31 16.15
CA ALA A 107 -11.42 16.13 16.28
C ALA A 107 -11.35 15.22 15.03
N PHE A 108 -11.72 13.96 15.20
CA PHE A 108 -11.87 13.04 14.07
C PHE A 108 -13.02 13.44 13.15
N ILE A 109 -12.70 13.63 11.87
CA ILE A 109 -13.68 13.85 10.82
C ILE A 109 -13.70 12.59 9.94
N PRO A 110 -14.79 11.80 9.94
CA PRO A 110 -14.85 10.60 9.13
C PRO A 110 -14.84 10.97 7.64
N PHE A 111 -14.16 10.15 6.85
CA PHE A 111 -14.20 10.29 5.40
C PHE A 111 -15.62 10.15 4.84
N ASP A 112 -15.94 10.94 3.80
CA ASP A 112 -17.24 10.95 3.16
C ASP A 112 -17.55 9.59 2.51
N LYS A 113 -18.59 8.92 3.00
CA LYS A 113 -18.99 7.58 2.54
C LYS A 113 -19.45 7.55 1.09
N VAL A 114 -20.12 8.60 0.62
CA VAL A 114 -20.61 8.69 -0.76
C VAL A 114 -19.43 8.87 -1.70
N LYS A 115 -18.54 9.81 -1.40
CA LYS A 115 -17.30 10.05 -2.14
C LYS A 115 -16.44 8.78 -2.18
N LEU A 116 -16.28 8.09 -1.04
CA LEU A 116 -15.53 6.83 -0.98
C LEU A 116 -16.18 5.73 -1.84
N LYS A 117 -17.50 5.60 -1.79
CA LYS A 117 -18.23 4.62 -2.60
C LYS A 117 -18.02 4.90 -4.10
N GLN A 118 -18.03 6.17 -4.50
CA GLN A 118 -17.80 6.59 -5.88
C GLN A 118 -16.37 6.26 -6.32
N ILE A 119 -15.35 6.70 -5.57
CA ILE A 119 -13.95 6.46 -5.97
C ILE A 119 -13.63 4.96 -5.99
N ARG A 120 -14.10 4.20 -5.00
CA ARG A 120 -13.93 2.75 -4.96
C ARG A 120 -14.57 2.06 -6.16
N LYS A 121 -15.74 2.52 -6.62
CA LYS A 121 -16.37 1.98 -7.84
C LYS A 121 -15.47 2.21 -9.05
N LYS A 122 -14.90 3.41 -9.21
CA LYS A 122 -13.97 3.74 -10.30
C LYS A 122 -12.70 2.89 -10.25
N ILE A 123 -12.07 2.76 -9.07
CA ILE A 123 -10.90 1.88 -8.88
C ILE A 123 -11.25 0.42 -9.22
N LYS A 124 -12.39 -0.09 -8.75
CA LYS A 124 -12.83 -1.47 -9.01
C LYS A 124 -13.07 -1.74 -10.50
N SER A 125 -13.61 -0.76 -11.23
CA SER A 125 -13.89 -0.86 -12.67
C SER A 125 -12.81 -0.21 -13.53
N PHE A 126 -11.58 -0.14 -13.01
CA PHE A 126 -10.48 0.54 -13.67
C PHE A 126 -10.19 -0.02 -15.06
N GLU A 127 -9.96 0.90 -15.99
CA GLU A 127 -9.39 0.67 -17.31
C GLU A 127 -8.22 1.64 -17.52
N MET A 128 -7.18 1.21 -18.21
CA MET A 128 -5.95 2.00 -18.36
C MET A 128 -6.17 3.36 -19.04
N SER A 129 -7.15 3.46 -19.95
CA SER A 129 -7.53 4.73 -20.58
C SER A 129 -8.05 5.80 -19.60
N GLN A 130 -8.37 5.41 -18.37
CA GLN A 130 -8.87 6.28 -17.32
C GLN A 130 -7.81 6.60 -16.24
N ALA A 131 -6.59 6.07 -16.37
CA ALA A 131 -5.58 6.13 -15.31
C ALA A 131 -5.23 7.56 -14.88
N SER A 132 -4.95 8.45 -15.82
CA SER A 132 -4.61 9.85 -15.53
C SER A 132 -5.75 10.57 -14.80
N LYS A 133 -6.99 10.42 -15.29
CA LYS A 133 -8.16 11.02 -14.63
C LYS A 133 -8.37 10.48 -13.22
N LEU A 134 -8.29 9.16 -13.05
CA LEU A 134 -8.46 8.52 -11.74
C LEU A 134 -7.35 8.95 -10.77
N TYR A 135 -6.10 9.04 -11.24
CA TYR A 135 -4.98 9.53 -10.45
C TYR A 135 -5.25 10.96 -9.95
N SER A 136 -5.59 11.90 -10.83
CA SER A 136 -5.89 13.29 -10.43
C SER A 136 -7.05 13.38 -9.44
N GLU A 137 -8.10 12.57 -9.62
CA GLU A 137 -9.21 12.52 -8.66
C GLU A 137 -8.77 12.01 -7.28
N ILE A 138 -7.91 10.99 -7.22
CA ILE A 138 -7.39 10.45 -5.95
C ILE A 138 -6.45 11.47 -5.28
N VAL A 139 -5.55 12.09 -6.03
CA VAL A 139 -4.64 13.13 -5.51
C VAL A 139 -5.44 14.29 -4.92
N ALA A 140 -6.47 14.77 -5.62
CA ALA A 140 -7.34 15.82 -5.10
C ALA A 140 -8.04 15.41 -3.78
N ILE A 141 -8.42 14.13 -3.64
CA ILE A 141 -8.96 13.62 -2.38
C ILE A 141 -7.89 13.63 -1.28
N ILE A 142 -6.66 13.22 -1.58
CA ILE A 142 -5.59 13.18 -0.56
C ILE A 142 -5.22 14.60 -0.11
N GLU A 143 -4.98 15.49 -1.06
CA GLU A 143 -4.49 16.85 -0.79
C GLU A 143 -5.58 17.77 -0.24
N ILE A 144 -6.83 17.67 -0.70
CA ILE A 144 -7.89 18.60 -0.28
C ILE A 144 -8.73 18.00 0.83
N ASP A 145 -9.12 16.74 0.71
CA ASP A 145 -10.03 16.12 1.67
C ASP A 145 -9.31 15.49 2.87
N LEU A 146 -8.01 15.19 2.80
CA LEU A 146 -7.30 14.44 3.83
C LEU A 146 -6.09 15.15 4.44
N GLU A 147 -5.60 16.26 3.87
CA GLU A 147 -4.49 17.04 4.44
C GLU A 147 -4.76 17.45 5.90
N ASP A 148 -5.99 17.88 6.18
CA ASP A 148 -6.42 18.33 7.51
C ASP A 148 -7.20 17.30 8.33
N LYS A 149 -7.50 16.13 7.77
CA LYS A 149 -8.35 15.12 8.44
C LYS A 149 -7.52 14.13 9.24
N ASN A 150 -7.17 14.56 10.44
CA ASN A 150 -6.57 13.73 11.48
C ASN A 150 -7.24 12.35 11.56
N TYR A 151 -6.42 11.31 11.76
CA TYR A 151 -6.82 9.92 12.06
C TYR A 151 -7.41 9.07 10.92
N ASN A 152 -7.50 9.56 9.68
CA ASN A 152 -7.89 8.73 8.52
C ASN A 152 -6.70 7.99 7.88
N CYS A 153 -5.77 7.50 8.71
CA CYS A 153 -4.46 7.03 8.23
C CYS A 153 -4.53 5.80 7.34
N VAL A 154 -5.44 4.85 7.61
CA VAL A 154 -5.59 3.66 6.76
C VAL A 154 -6.27 4.02 5.44
N THR A 155 -7.31 4.85 5.48
CA THR A 155 -7.98 5.32 4.25
C THR A 155 -7.00 6.13 3.38
N LYS A 156 -6.24 7.03 3.99
CA LYS A 156 -5.21 7.82 3.31
C LYS A 156 -4.15 6.90 2.70
N HIS A 157 -3.58 6.00 3.48
CA HIS A 157 -2.58 5.04 3.02
C HIS A 157 -3.04 4.27 1.77
N PHE A 158 -4.23 3.67 1.77
CA PHE A 158 -4.71 2.95 0.58
C PHE A 158 -4.96 3.84 -0.64
N LEU A 159 -5.37 5.10 -0.45
CA LEU A 159 -5.52 6.05 -1.55
C LEU A 159 -4.14 6.44 -2.11
N GLU A 160 -3.15 6.67 -1.25
CA GLU A 160 -1.76 6.95 -1.66
C GLU A 160 -1.14 5.75 -2.38
N SER A 161 -1.30 4.52 -1.88
CA SER A 161 -0.86 3.30 -2.58
C SER A 161 -1.51 3.17 -3.95
N THR A 162 -2.80 3.51 -4.06
CA THR A 162 -3.53 3.48 -5.33
C THR A 162 -2.99 4.53 -6.29
N ALA A 163 -2.76 5.76 -5.83
CA ALA A 163 -2.18 6.83 -6.64
C ALA A 163 -0.78 6.47 -7.16
N ARG A 164 0.09 5.97 -6.27
CA ARG A 164 1.42 5.47 -6.62
C ARG A 164 1.34 4.37 -7.69
N SER A 165 0.50 3.37 -7.46
CA SER A 165 0.31 2.25 -8.41
C SER A 165 -0.21 2.73 -9.77
N LEU A 166 -1.13 3.71 -9.81
CA LEU A 166 -1.62 4.29 -11.06
C LEU A 166 -0.51 5.02 -11.82
N LYS A 167 0.31 5.80 -11.12
CA LYS A 167 1.44 6.53 -11.71
C LYS A 167 2.45 5.58 -12.33
N LEU A 168 2.88 4.57 -11.57
CA LEU A 168 3.80 3.53 -12.05
C LEU A 168 3.18 2.74 -13.22
N ALA A 169 1.89 2.41 -13.13
CA ALA A 169 1.20 1.72 -14.21
C ALA A 169 1.14 2.57 -15.51
N MET A 170 0.92 3.88 -15.42
CA MET A 170 0.99 4.76 -16.59
C MET A 170 2.38 4.76 -17.22
N GLN A 171 3.43 4.88 -16.41
CA GLN A 171 4.83 4.85 -16.88
C GLN A 171 5.17 3.51 -17.58
N ARG A 172 4.84 2.38 -16.95
CA ARG A 172 5.05 1.05 -17.54
C ARG A 172 4.22 0.85 -18.81
N ASN A 173 3.03 1.44 -18.88
CA ASN A 173 2.16 1.33 -20.05
C ASN A 173 2.76 1.99 -21.31
N GLU A 174 3.63 2.99 -21.16
CA GLU A 174 4.29 3.68 -22.27
C GLU A 174 5.44 2.85 -22.87
N SER A 175 6.15 2.08 -22.04
CA SER A 175 7.37 1.36 -22.44
C SER A 175 7.19 -0.15 -22.63
N ILE A 176 6.04 -0.72 -22.22
CA ILE A 176 5.81 -2.16 -22.30
C ILE A 176 5.71 -2.68 -23.73
N ALA A 177 6.41 -3.79 -24.00
CA ALA A 177 6.34 -4.52 -25.25
C ALA A 177 4.92 -5.02 -25.56
N LEU A 178 4.53 -5.03 -26.84
CA LEU A 178 3.15 -5.30 -27.27
C LEU A 178 2.66 -6.69 -26.83
N GLU A 179 3.54 -7.68 -26.87
CA GLU A 179 3.30 -9.06 -26.45
C GLU A 179 2.97 -9.19 -24.95
N ASN A 180 3.46 -8.26 -24.11
CA ASN A 180 3.22 -8.24 -22.67
C ASN A 180 2.02 -7.35 -22.28
N LYS A 181 1.52 -6.53 -23.21
CA LYS A 181 0.49 -5.53 -22.95
C LYS A 181 -0.77 -6.12 -22.31
N LYS A 182 -1.27 -7.23 -22.85
CA LYS A 182 -2.50 -7.86 -22.38
C LYS A 182 -2.39 -8.37 -20.94
N ASP A 183 -1.28 -9.04 -20.62
CA ASP A 183 -1.05 -9.60 -19.29
C ASP A 183 -0.84 -8.48 -18.27
N PHE A 184 -0.10 -7.43 -18.63
CA PHE A 184 0.07 -6.23 -17.81
C PHE A 184 -1.24 -5.52 -17.49
N LEU A 185 -2.12 -5.31 -18.48
CA LEU A 185 -3.42 -4.68 -18.25
C LEU A 185 -4.28 -5.53 -17.31
N LYS A 186 -4.26 -6.86 -17.49
CA LYS A 186 -4.98 -7.79 -16.62
C LYS A 186 -4.44 -7.77 -15.19
N ALA A 187 -3.12 -7.78 -15.02
CA ALA A 187 -2.43 -7.72 -13.74
C ALA A 187 -2.73 -6.40 -13.01
N THR A 188 -2.60 -5.26 -13.70
CA THR A 188 -2.91 -3.93 -13.16
C THR A 188 -4.37 -3.81 -12.73
N LYS A 189 -5.31 -4.30 -13.55
CA LYS A 189 -6.74 -4.31 -13.20
C LYS A 189 -7.02 -5.16 -11.96
N LYS A 190 -6.28 -6.27 -11.79
CA LYS A 190 -6.37 -7.11 -10.59
C LYS A 190 -5.88 -6.36 -9.35
N MET A 191 -4.73 -5.68 -9.43
CA MET A 191 -4.19 -4.81 -8.37
C MET A 191 -5.21 -3.75 -7.95
N MET A 192 -5.76 -3.00 -8.92
CA MET A 192 -6.78 -1.98 -8.64
C MET A 192 -8.02 -2.57 -7.97
N LYS A 193 -8.50 -3.74 -8.42
CA LYS A 193 -9.62 -4.41 -7.77
C LYS A 193 -9.30 -4.75 -6.29
N GLN A 194 -8.10 -5.18 -5.97
CA GLN A 194 -7.70 -5.47 -4.59
C GLN A 194 -7.61 -4.20 -3.74
N MET A 195 -7.01 -3.13 -4.25
CA MET A 195 -7.00 -1.82 -3.59
C MET A 195 -8.43 -1.32 -3.30
N SER A 196 -9.36 -1.54 -4.23
CA SER A 196 -10.78 -1.21 -4.03
C SER A 196 -11.45 -2.02 -2.91
N LEU A 197 -10.99 -3.26 -2.65
CA LEU A 197 -11.50 -4.08 -1.55
C LEU A 197 -10.97 -3.59 -0.21
N ALA A 198 -9.70 -3.22 -0.14
CA ALA A 198 -9.08 -2.66 1.08
C ALA A 198 -9.79 -1.37 1.54
N LEU A 199 -10.16 -0.49 0.60
CA LEU A 199 -10.95 0.71 0.87
C LEU A 199 -12.36 0.44 1.43
N LEU A 200 -12.89 -0.79 1.38
CA LEU A 200 -14.15 -1.14 2.03
C LEU A 200 -14.03 -1.08 3.56
N VAL A 201 -12.88 -1.52 4.09
CA VAL A 201 -12.69 -1.73 5.53
C VAL A 201 -11.94 -0.58 6.21
N ALA A 202 -11.13 0.17 5.45
CA ALA A 202 -10.29 1.24 5.96
C ALA A 202 -11.04 2.28 6.83
N PRO A 203 -12.20 2.84 6.42
CA PRO A 203 -12.88 3.86 7.24
C PRO A 203 -13.41 3.32 8.57
N SER A 204 -13.70 2.02 8.63
CA SER A 204 -14.13 1.38 9.88
C SER A 204 -12.97 1.21 10.84
N LEU A 205 -11.77 0.91 10.34
CA LEU A 205 -10.54 0.87 11.13
C LEU A 205 -10.18 2.26 11.64
N ASP A 206 -10.17 3.26 10.76
CA ASP A 206 -9.88 4.65 11.11
C ASP A 206 -10.81 5.16 12.22
N ARG A 207 -12.11 4.89 12.11
CA ARG A 207 -13.10 5.24 13.14
C ARG A 207 -12.85 4.53 14.48
N MET A 208 -12.42 3.27 14.44
CA MET A 208 -12.12 2.51 15.64
C MET A 208 -10.87 3.08 16.33
N ALA A 209 -9.83 3.39 15.55
CA ALA A 209 -8.59 3.97 16.04
C ALA A 209 -8.76 5.41 16.54
N ALA A 210 -9.60 6.23 15.90
CA ALA A 210 -9.80 7.63 16.25
C ALA A 210 -10.04 7.85 17.74
N LYS A 211 -10.83 6.99 18.41
CA LYS A 211 -11.06 7.08 19.86
C LYS A 211 -9.79 6.93 20.70
N VAL A 212 -8.91 6.05 20.27
CA VAL A 212 -7.63 5.76 20.93
C VAL A 212 -6.62 6.88 20.61
N GLN A 213 -6.57 7.31 19.35
CA GLN A 213 -5.66 8.35 18.88
C GLN A 213 -5.96 9.74 19.46
N MET A 214 -7.23 10.07 19.72
CA MET A 214 -7.60 11.30 20.43
C MET A 214 -7.10 11.35 21.88
N ARG A 215 -6.65 10.22 22.45
CA ARG A 215 -5.99 10.17 23.78
C ARG A 215 -4.47 10.32 23.68
N GLY A 216 -3.93 10.59 22.49
CA GLY A 216 -2.48 10.68 22.24
C GLY A 216 -1.80 9.33 22.03
N VAL A 217 -2.54 8.26 21.68
CA VAL A 217 -1.94 6.95 21.36
C VAL A 217 -1.95 6.74 19.84
N PRO A 218 -0.80 6.78 19.15
CA PRO A 218 -0.72 6.89 17.68
C PRO A 218 -1.06 5.61 16.89
N VAL A 219 -2.02 4.82 17.37
CA VAL A 219 -2.42 3.53 16.78
C VAL A 219 -2.95 3.68 15.35
N LEU A 220 -2.56 2.75 14.46
CA LEU A 220 -2.74 2.80 13.00
C LEU A 220 -1.89 3.83 12.28
N CYS A 221 -1.82 5.10 12.70
CA CYS A 221 -1.06 6.10 11.95
C CYS A 221 0.44 5.81 11.91
N GLN A 222 1.02 5.32 13.01
CA GLN A 222 2.42 4.89 13.04
C GLN A 222 2.64 3.50 12.40
N GLU A 223 1.57 2.80 12.03
CA GLU A 223 1.59 1.44 11.48
C GLU A 223 1.54 1.46 9.94
N MET A 224 1.48 2.65 9.35
CA MET A 224 1.41 2.86 7.91
C MET A 224 2.71 3.53 7.46
N PRO A 225 3.48 2.93 6.53
CA PRO A 225 4.66 3.58 5.99
C PRO A 225 4.24 4.79 5.15
N LEU A 226 5.13 5.78 5.06
CA LEU A 226 4.93 6.93 4.18
C LEU A 226 4.99 6.46 2.72
N ILE A 227 3.97 6.81 1.94
CA ILE A 227 3.93 6.48 0.51
C ILE A 227 4.27 7.72 -0.32
N PRO A 228 5.38 7.72 -1.08
CA PRO A 228 5.57 8.71 -2.12
C PRO A 228 4.70 8.35 -3.33
N TYR A 229 3.72 9.20 -3.66
CA TYR A 229 2.76 8.97 -4.76
C TYR A 229 2.90 9.97 -5.91
#